data_AF-A0A4R4DWR5-F1
#
_entry.id   AF-A0A4R4DWR5-F1
#
_cell.length_a   1.000
_cell.length_b   1.000
_cell.length_c   1.000
_cell.angle_alpha   90.00
_cell.angle_beta   90.00
_cell.angle_gamma   90.00
#
_symmetry.space_group_name_H-M   'P 1'
#
loop_
_entity.id
_entity.type
_entity.pdbx_description
1 polymer ?
#
loop_
_entity_poly.entity_id
_entity_poly.type
_entity_poly.pdbx_seq_one_letter_code
_entity_poly.pdbx_strand_id
1 'polypeptide(L)' 'MMHQYTPEDLLRYLYHEMSQEESAALDTELARSWALREKLAVLKTAHERLNAITESPRTEVILNVLKYAYASSPAASTRN' A
#
# COMPACT_ATOMS: atom_id res chain seq x y z
N MET A 1 1.43 -27.88 8.34
CA MET A 1 1.28 -28.01 6.87
C MET A 1 1.94 -26.81 6.23
N MET A 2 3.00 -27.00 5.42
CA MET A 2 3.71 -25.89 4.77
C MET A 2 2.78 -25.30 3.69
N HIS A 3 2.08 -24.22 4.01
CA HIS A 3 1.42 -23.41 3.00
C HIS A 3 2.53 -22.80 2.13
N GLN A 4 2.71 -23.34 0.93
CA GLN A 4 3.58 -22.74 -0.06
C GLN A 4 2.83 -21.54 -0.63
N TYR A 5 3.09 -20.36 -0.08
CA TYR A 5 2.59 -19.12 -0.64
C TYR A 5 3.10 -18.98 -2.06
N THR A 6 2.17 -18.85 -2.99
CA THR A 6 2.46 -18.68 -4.41
C THR A 6 2.85 -17.23 -4.67
N PRO A 7 3.52 -16.94 -5.79
CA PRO A 7 3.76 -15.56 -6.22
C PRO A 7 2.46 -14.75 -6.35
N GLU A 8 1.35 -15.41 -6.65
CA GLU A 8 0.03 -14.80 -6.81
C GLU A 8 -0.55 -14.34 -5.47
N ASP A 9 -0.36 -15.12 -4.41
CA ASP A 9 -0.73 -14.71 -3.03
C ASP A 9 0.06 -13.46 -2.58
N LEU A 10 1.35 -13.40 -2.91
CA LEU A 10 2.18 -12.21 -2.63
C LEU A 10 1.71 -10.99 -3.41
N LEU A 11 1.18 -11.18 -4.62
CA LEU A 11 0.62 -10.11 -5.43
C LEU A 11 -0.68 -9.59 -4.80
N ARG A 12 -1.59 -10.49 -4.40
CA ARG A 12 -2.84 -10.12 -3.71
C ARG A 12 -2.55 -9.37 -2.41
N TYR A 13 -1.52 -9.76 -1.68
CA TYR A 13 -1.05 -9.02 -0.50
C TYR A 13 -0.58 -7.61 -0.86
N LEU A 14 0.26 -7.46 -1.90
CA LEU A 14 0.80 -6.18 -2.33
C LEU A 14 -0.30 -5.20 -2.77
N TYR A 15 -1.37 -5.71 -3.39
CA TYR A 15 -2.52 -4.91 -3.83
C TYR A 15 -3.64 -4.79 -2.77
N HIS A 16 -3.41 -5.26 -1.54
CA HIS A 16 -4.40 -5.26 -0.46
C HIS A 16 -5.72 -5.98 -0.80
N GLU A 17 -5.65 -7.01 -1.64
CA GLU A 17 -6.79 -7.84 -2.06
C GLU A 17 -7.01 -9.07 -1.15
N MET A 18 -6.28 -9.16 -0.04
CA MET A 18 -6.39 -10.24 0.94
C MET A 18 -7.23 -9.80 2.13
N SER A 19 -7.94 -10.76 2.73
CA SER A 19 -8.60 -10.52 4.02
C SER A 19 -7.56 -10.26 5.12
N GLN A 20 -8.01 -9.66 6.23
CA GLN A 20 -7.14 -9.33 7.37
C GLN A 20 -6.53 -10.59 8.00
N GLU A 21 -7.28 -11.69 8.03
CA GLU A 21 -6.85 -12.99 8.54
C GLU A 21 -5.76 -13.61 7.67
N GLU A 22 -5.93 -13.59 6.34
CA GLU A 22 -4.96 -14.11 5.38
C GLU A 22 -3.66 -13.28 5.37
N SER A 23 -3.78 -11.95 5.49
CA SER A 23 -2.64 -11.04 5.57
C SER A 23 -1.79 -11.31 6.81
N ALA A 24 -2.43 -11.51 7.98
CA ALA A 24 -1.72 -11.83 9.22
C ALA A 24 -1.03 -13.20 9.17
N ALA A 25 -1.65 -14.19 8.52
CA ALA A 25 -1.04 -15.50 8.30
C ALA A 25 0.20 -15.38 7.40
N LEU A 26 0.11 -14.60 6.31
CA LEU A 26 1.22 -14.35 5.42
C LEU A 26 2.36 -13.59 6.11
N ASP A 27 2.05 -12.58 6.93
CA ASP A 27 3.05 -11.83 7.71
C ASP A 27 3.85 -12.76 8.64
N THR A 28 3.16 -13.72 9.25
CA THR A 28 3.80 -14.73 10.12
C THR A 28 4.74 -15.63 9.33
N GLU A 29 4.36 -16.05 8.12
CA GLU A 29 5.23 -16.87 7.28
C GLU A 29 6.38 -16.07 6.67
N LEU A 30 6.13 -14.83 6.26
CA LEU A 30 7.17 -13.87 5.85
C LEU A 30 8.17 -13.68 6.99
N ALA A 31 7.75 -13.67 8.25
CA ALA A 31 8.67 -13.60 9.38
C ALA A 31 9.63 -14.79 9.48
N ARG A 32 9.16 -15.97 9.05
CA ARG A 32 9.88 -17.24 9.14
C ARG A 32 10.71 -17.58 7.90
N SER A 33 10.27 -17.16 6.71
CA SER A 33 10.85 -17.56 5.43
C SER A 33 11.59 -16.42 4.75
N TRP A 34 12.93 -16.47 4.79
CA TRP A 34 13.79 -15.51 4.07
C TRP A 34 13.55 -15.53 2.55
N ALA A 35 13.37 -16.72 1.96
CA ALA A 35 13.12 -16.86 0.53
C ALA A 35 11.82 -16.18 0.07
N LEU A 36 10.80 -16.15 0.93
CA LEU A 36 9.53 -15.50 0.64
C LEU A 36 9.65 -13.97 0.69
N ARG A 37 10.44 -13.45 1.66
CA ARG A 37 10.77 -12.02 1.76
C ARG A 37 11.49 -11.51 0.52
N GLU A 38 12.47 -12.27 0.02
CA GLU A 38 13.23 -11.86 -1.16
C GLU A 38 12.32 -11.75 -2.40
N LYS A 39 11.43 -12.73 -2.60
CA LYS A 39 10.42 -12.69 -3.68
C LYS A 39 9.49 -11.49 -3.55
N LEU A 40 9.02 -11.19 -2.34
CA LEU A 40 8.18 -10.03 -2.07
C LEU A 40 8.92 -8.72 -2.34
N ALA A 41 10.21 -8.62 -1.98
CA ALA A 41 11.03 -7.44 -2.23
C ALA A 41 11.23 -7.18 -3.73
N VAL A 42 11.45 -8.23 -4.53
CA VAL A 42 11.53 -8.12 -5.99
C VAL A 42 10.21 -7.64 -6.59
N LEU A 43 9.07 -8.21 -6.14
CA LEU A 43 7.74 -7.79 -6.58
C LEU A 43 7.45 -6.32 -6.23
N LYS A 44 7.80 -5.90 -5.01
CA LYS A 44 7.66 -4.52 -4.55
C LYS A 44 8.49 -3.55 -5.39
N THR A 45 9.74 -3.90 -5.68
CA THR A 45 10.63 -3.08 -6.53
C THR A 45 10.08 -2.95 -7.95
N ALA A 46 9.55 -4.04 -8.51
CA ALA A 46 8.90 -4.01 -9.83
C ALA A 46 7.64 -3.13 -9.84
N HIS A 47 6.85 -3.16 -8.77
CA HIS A 47 5.66 -2.31 -8.60
C HIS A 47 6.02 -0.82 -8.44
N GLU A 48 7.01 -0.50 -7.62
CA GLU A 48 7.51 0.88 -7.46
C GLU A 48 8.02 1.46 -8.78
N ARG A 49 8.72 0.65 -9.59
CA ARG A 49 9.14 1.06 -10.93
C ARG A 49 7.96 1.39 -11.85
N LEU A 50 6.82 0.70 -11.69
CA LEU A 50 5.61 0.97 -12.45
C LEU A 50 4.95 2.30 -12.02
N ASN A 51 5.02 2.63 -10.72
CA ASN A 51 4.53 3.91 -10.17
C ASN A 51 5.40 5.12 -10.51
N ALA A 52 6.52 4.95 -11.22
CA ALA A 52 7.37 6.05 -11.67
C ALA A 52 6.72 6.91 -12.78
N ILE A 53 5.48 6.62 -13.17
CA ILE A 53 4.71 7.50 -14.05
C ILE A 53 4.48 8.82 -13.30
N THR A 54 5.07 9.88 -13.84
CA THR A 54 4.94 11.23 -13.27
C THR A 54 3.53 11.74 -13.55
N GLU A 55 2.66 11.63 -12.55
CA GLU A 55 1.35 12.27 -12.58
C GLU A 55 1.55 13.80 -12.55
N SER A 56 1.03 14.49 -13.56
CA SER A 56 1.05 15.95 -13.64
C SER A 56 -0.36 16.51 -13.43
N PRO A 57 -0.91 16.45 -12.20
CA PRO A 57 -2.25 16.95 -11.92
C PRO A 57 -2.30 18.47 -12.16
N ARG A 58 -3.45 18.96 -12.62
CA ARG A 58 -3.67 20.40 -12.79
C ARG A 58 -3.57 21.09 -11.43
N THR A 59 -3.00 22.30 -11.40
CA THR A 59 -2.88 23.13 -10.20
C THR A 59 -4.20 23.30 -9.45
N GLU A 60 -5.31 23.43 -10.17
CA GLU A 60 -6.65 23.54 -9.60
C GLU A 60 -7.04 22.33 -8.73
N VAL A 61 -6.68 21.12 -9.14
CA VAL A 61 -6.94 19.88 -8.38
C VAL A 61 -6.18 19.91 -7.06
N ILE A 62 -4.90 20.32 -7.09
CA ILE A 62 -4.07 20.46 -5.89
C ILE A 62 -4.70 21.48 -4.93
N LEU A 63 -5.11 22.64 -5.44
CA LEU A 63 -5.75 23.69 -4.64
C LEU A 63 -7.07 23.22 -4.01
N ASN A 64 -7.87 22.44 -4.73
CA ASN A 64 -9.13 21.91 -4.21
C ASN A 64 -8.91 20.87 -3.11
N VAL A 65 -7.92 19.99 -3.26
CA VAL A 65 -7.54 19.03 -2.20
C VAL A 65 -7.04 19.75 -0.95
N LEU A 66 -6.18 20.77 -1.11
CA LEU A 66 -5.68 21.57 0.02
C LEU A 66 -6.80 22.32 0.76
N LYS A 67 -7.75 22.90 0.02
CA LYS A 67 -8.94 23.55 0.61
C LYS A 67 -9.78 22.55 1.41
N TYR A 68 -10.01 21.36 0.85
CA TYR A 68 -10.76 20.31 1.55
C TYR A 68 -10.05 19.88 2.83
N ALA A 69 -8.74 19.59 2.76
CA ALA A 69 -7.95 19.19 3.92
C ALA A 69 -7.92 20.26 5.03
N TYR A 70 -7.89 21.55 4.65
CA TYR A 70 -8.01 22.65 5.61
C TYR A 70 -9.38 22.69 6.27
N ALA A 71 -10.45 22.52 5.50
CA ALA A 71 -11.83 22.54 6.01
C ALA A 71 -12.17 21.32 6.89
N SER A 72 -11.59 20.16 6.60
CA SER A 72 -11.76 18.93 7.39
C SER A 72 -10.78 18.82 8.57
N SER A 73 -9.84 19.77 8.69
CA SER A 73 -8.91 19.80 9.82
C SER A 73 -9.63 20.24 11.10
N PRO A 74 -9.53 19.48 12.19
CA PRO A 74 -10.14 19.84 13.48
C PRO A 74 -9.61 21.17 14.04
N ALA A 75 -8.44 21.64 13.59
CA ALA A 75 -7.86 22.91 13.98
C ALA A 75 -8.62 24.14 13.45
N ALA A 76 -9.41 24.01 12.38
CA ALA A 76 -10.25 25.09 11.86
C ALA A 76 -11.58 25.24 12.63
N SER A 77 -11.99 24.22 13.40
CA SER A 77 -13.25 24.22 14.15
C SER A 77 -13.17 24.95 15.51
N THR A 78 -11.96 25.29 15.98
CA THR A 78 -11.73 25.92 17.30
C THR A 78 -11.54 27.46 17.25
N ARG A 79 -11.80 28.11 16.12
CA ARG A 79 -11.79 29.58 16.01
C ARG A 79 -13.14 30.11 15.54
N ASN A 80 -14.13 30.09 16.43
CA ASN A 80 -15.29 30.99 16.40
C ASN A 80 -15.30 31.77 17.70
#